data_AF-F9HIM2-F1
#
_entry.id   AF-F9HIM2-F1
#
_cell.length_a   1.000
_cell.length_b   1.000
_cell.length_c   1.000
_cell.angle_alpha   90.00
_cell.angle_beta   90.00
_cell.angle_gamma   90.00
#
_symmetry.space_group_name_H-M   'P 1'
#
loop_
_entity.id
_entity.type
_entity.pdbx_description
1 polymer ?
#
loop_
_entity_poly.entity_id
_entity_poly.type
_entity_poly.pdbx_seq_one_letter_code
_entity_poly.pdbx_strand_id
1 'polypeptide(L)'
;MKSAIEQFLQQKNLSENSKAAYTYDLEQFLDQVGTITDTNLRFYQSSLQSLKLSAQKRKLSAVNQFLLFLYEQNQLERYYKLAVPKDTQVVSSESTLLDLTVLWQESQVPNGRLIALLILETGLLPSELLAIKRKDIQLEFQIMSVEKAGQRRIIQLSSAIVDELRKYPSETYLFEKKGNLILGNGLFDN
;
A
#
# COMPACT_ATOMS: atom_id res chain seq x y z
N MET A 1 -11.96 17.96 27.18
CA MET A 1 -11.90 17.17 25.93
C MET A 1 -11.42 17.99 24.73
N LYS A 2 -11.91 19.22 24.49
CA LYS A 2 -11.37 20.07 23.40
C LYS A 2 -9.87 20.40 23.55
N SER A 3 -9.39 20.65 24.77
CA SER A 3 -7.96 20.78 25.08
C SER A 3 -7.11 19.53 24.75
N ALA A 4 -7.72 18.34 24.73
CA ALA A 4 -7.03 17.10 24.37
C ALA A 4 -6.83 17.00 22.84
N ILE A 5 -7.65 17.68 22.02
CA ILE A 5 -7.47 17.76 20.57
C ILE A 5 -6.15 18.49 20.26
N GLU A 6 -5.91 19.62 20.91
CA GLU A 6 -4.67 20.39 20.71
C GLU A 6 -3.44 19.56 21.06
N GLN A 7 -3.46 18.87 22.20
CA GLN A 7 -2.38 17.97 22.62
C GLN A 7 -2.16 16.83 21.61
N PHE A 8 -3.24 16.20 21.15
CA PHE A 8 -3.19 15.14 20.13
C PHE A 8 -2.57 15.63 18.82
N LEU A 9 -2.91 16.84 18.37
CA LEU A 9 -2.39 17.40 17.13
C LEU A 9 -0.96 17.89 17.25
N GLN A 10 -0.53 18.37 18.41
CA GLN A 10 0.87 18.74 18.67
C GLN A 10 1.82 17.54 18.62
N GLN A 11 1.36 16.36 19.02
CA GLN A 11 2.16 15.12 18.95
C GLN A 11 2.34 14.61 17.51
N LYS A 12 1.58 15.15 16.54
CA LYS A 12 1.62 14.74 15.15
C LYS A 12 2.38 15.72 14.28
N ASN A 13 3.27 15.21 13.44
CA ASN A 13 3.94 15.99 12.42
C ASN A 13 3.04 16.16 11.19
N LEU A 14 2.04 17.05 11.30
CA LEU A 14 1.04 17.34 10.26
C LEU A 14 1.24 18.72 9.65
N SER A 15 0.91 18.88 8.36
CA SER A 15 0.79 20.19 7.73
C SER A 15 -0.37 20.99 8.32
N GLU A 16 -0.32 22.31 8.25
CA GLU A 16 -1.35 23.20 8.82
C GLU A 16 -2.76 22.90 8.27
N ASN A 17 -2.88 22.64 6.95
CA ASN A 17 -4.15 22.24 6.35
C ASN A 17 -4.68 20.91 6.92
N SER A 18 -3.78 19.96 7.20
CA SER A 18 -4.17 18.68 7.80
C SER A 18 -4.59 18.86 9.25
N LYS A 19 -3.89 19.69 10.03
CA LYS A 19 -4.29 20.03 11.41
C LYS A 19 -5.69 20.63 11.43
N ALA A 20 -5.96 21.65 10.60
CA ALA A 20 -7.27 22.28 10.53
C ALA A 20 -8.40 21.29 10.19
N ALA A 21 -8.16 20.39 9.22
CA ALA A 21 -9.14 19.36 8.85
C ALA A 21 -9.41 18.37 10.00
N TYR A 22 -8.38 17.94 10.74
CA TYR A 22 -8.55 17.07 11.90
C TYR A 22 -9.23 17.79 13.06
N THR A 23 -8.86 19.04 13.36
CA THR A 23 -9.52 19.84 14.40
C THR A 23 -11.01 19.91 14.14
N TYR A 24 -11.41 20.30 12.93
CA TYR A 24 -12.82 20.39 12.56
C TYR A 24 -13.57 19.06 12.71
N ASP A 25 -12.99 17.96 12.25
CA ASP A 25 -13.62 16.64 12.37
C ASP A 25 -13.76 16.18 13.84
N LEU A 26 -12.77 16.46 14.68
CA LEU A 26 -12.74 16.05 16.08
C LEU A 26 -13.63 16.93 16.97
N GLU A 27 -13.71 18.23 16.69
CA GLU A 27 -14.64 19.14 17.34
C GLU A 27 -16.08 18.76 17.02
N GLN A 28 -16.39 18.52 15.74
CA GLN A 28 -17.71 18.05 15.33
C GLN A 28 -18.07 16.71 16.01
N PHE A 29 -17.11 15.78 16.12
CA PHE A 29 -17.30 14.53 16.84
C PHE A 29 -17.64 14.76 18.32
N LEU A 30 -16.88 15.59 19.03
CA LEU A 30 -17.12 15.85 20.45
C LEU A 30 -18.42 16.60 20.70
N ASP A 31 -18.77 17.56 19.84
CA ASP A 31 -20.02 18.32 19.94
C ASP A 31 -21.24 17.39 19.73
N GLN A 32 -21.10 16.34 18.91
CA GLN A 32 -22.17 15.38 18.66
C GLN A 32 -22.25 14.25 19.72
N VAL A 33 -21.11 13.74 20.19
CA VAL A 33 -21.05 12.61 21.13
C VAL A 33 -21.19 13.07 22.58
N GLY A 34 -20.68 14.26 22.92
CA GLY A 34 -20.56 14.72 24.30
C GLY A 34 -19.69 13.75 25.11
N THR A 35 -20.33 12.93 25.94
CA THR A 35 -19.64 11.89 26.73
C THR A 35 -19.38 10.64 25.89
N ILE A 36 -18.13 10.17 25.90
CA ILE A 36 -17.72 8.97 25.16
C ILE A 36 -18.26 7.72 25.87
N THR A 37 -19.29 7.12 25.28
CA THR A 37 -19.92 5.86 25.71
C THR A 37 -20.22 5.00 24.49
N ASP A 38 -20.39 3.67 24.66
CA ASP A 38 -20.77 2.78 23.53
C ASP A 38 -22.01 3.28 22.78
N THR A 39 -23.01 3.74 23.53
CA THR A 39 -24.28 4.22 22.99
C THR A 39 -24.08 5.46 22.12
N ASN A 40 -23.39 6.48 22.63
CA ASN A 40 -23.18 7.72 21.88
C ASN A 40 -22.28 7.51 20.67
N LEU A 41 -21.28 6.63 20.79
CA LEU A 41 -20.42 6.22 19.68
C LEU A 41 -21.18 5.50 18.56
N ARG A 42 -22.17 4.66 18.90
CA ARG A 42 -23.06 4.01 17.91
C ARG A 42 -23.95 5.03 17.20
N PHE A 43 -24.50 6.01 17.91
CA PHE A 43 -25.28 7.10 17.29
C PHE A 43 -24.43 7.94 16.34
N TYR A 44 -23.21 8.30 16.74
CA TYR A 44 -22.26 8.98 15.87
C TYR A 44 -21.93 8.17 14.62
N GLN A 45 -21.63 6.87 14.77
CA GLN A 45 -21.34 6.02 13.61
C GLN A 45 -22.54 5.94 12.65
N SER A 46 -23.76 5.92 13.18
CA SER A 46 -24.99 5.89 12.38
C SER A 46 -25.22 7.21 11.64
N SER A 47 -24.93 8.37 12.24
CA SER A 47 -25.09 9.67 11.57
C SER A 47 -24.14 9.86 10.39
N LEU A 48 -23.01 9.16 10.37
CA LEU A 48 -22.06 9.22 9.27
C LEU A 48 -22.51 8.41 8.05
N GLN A 49 -23.49 7.51 8.17
CA GLN A 49 -23.92 6.64 7.07
C GLN A 49 -24.47 7.42 5.86
N SER A 50 -24.99 8.63 6.08
CA SER A 50 -25.48 9.51 5.01
C SER A 50 -24.37 10.16 4.18
N LEU A 51 -23.11 10.12 4.64
CA LEU A 51 -21.97 10.73 3.97
C LEU A 51 -21.38 9.80 2.91
N LYS A 52 -20.62 10.37 1.96
CA LYS A 52 -19.81 9.59 1.00
C LYS A 52 -18.80 8.71 1.75
N LEU A 53 -18.50 7.52 1.19
CA LEU A 53 -17.60 6.54 1.81
C LEU A 53 -16.21 7.12 2.16
N SER A 54 -15.63 7.96 1.29
CA SER A 54 -14.37 8.64 1.55
C SER A 54 -14.44 9.57 2.78
N ALA A 55 -15.54 10.30 2.93
CA ALA A 55 -15.78 11.17 4.07
C ALA A 55 -15.98 10.37 5.36
N GLN A 56 -16.72 9.25 5.29
CA GLN A 56 -16.88 8.32 6.42
C GLN A 56 -15.52 7.79 6.89
N LYS A 57 -14.72 7.26 5.96
CA LYS A 57 -13.37 6.72 6.27
C LYS A 57 -12.47 7.77 6.91
N ARG A 58 -12.45 9.00 6.37
CA ARG A 58 -11.64 10.11 6.89
C ARG A 58 -12.02 10.45 8.34
N LYS A 59 -13.31 10.67 8.60
CA LYS A 59 -13.82 11.02 9.94
C LYS A 59 -13.60 9.89 10.94
N LEU A 60 -13.96 8.66 10.59
CA LEU A 60 -13.79 7.49 11.48
C LEU A 60 -12.32 7.18 11.77
N SER A 61 -11.42 7.39 10.81
CA SER A 61 -9.99 7.24 11.03
C SER A 61 -9.45 8.29 12.01
N ALA A 62 -9.82 9.57 11.83
CA ALA A 62 -9.43 10.64 12.74
C ALA A 62 -9.94 10.38 14.17
N VAL A 63 -11.22 10.01 14.30
CA VAL A 63 -11.83 9.69 15.60
C VAL A 63 -11.17 8.48 16.26
N ASN A 64 -10.91 7.39 15.52
CA ASN A 64 -10.27 6.20 16.10
C ASN A 64 -8.85 6.48 16.61
N GLN A 65 -8.10 7.33 15.91
CA GLN A 65 -6.77 7.74 16.35
C GLN A 65 -6.84 8.62 17.60
N PHE A 66 -7.83 9.50 17.68
CA PHE A 66 -8.06 10.32 18.86
C PHE A 66 -8.53 9.49 20.07
N LEU A 67 -9.42 8.51 19.87
CA LEU A 67 -9.85 7.59 20.92
C LEU A 67 -8.69 6.75 21.47
N LEU A 68 -7.77 6.33 20.60
CA LEU A 68 -6.54 5.65 21.03
C LEU A 68 -5.68 6.58 21.90
N PHE A 69 -5.46 7.82 21.45
CA PHE A 69 -4.72 8.82 22.22
C PHE A 69 -5.33 9.06 23.61
N LEU A 70 -6.66 9.26 23.69
CA LEU A 70 -7.34 9.47 24.97
C LEU A 70 -7.17 8.26 25.91
N TYR A 71 -7.21 7.05 25.37
CA TYR A 71 -6.95 5.84 26.14
C TYR A 71 -5.50 5.77 26.64
N GLU A 72 -4.51 6.06 25.80
CA GLU A 72 -3.09 6.10 26.17
C GLU A 72 -2.78 7.17 27.24
N GLN A 73 -3.52 8.28 27.24
CA GLN A 73 -3.43 9.33 28.27
C GLN A 73 -4.26 9.03 29.53
N ASN A 74 -4.80 7.81 29.68
CA ASN A 74 -5.67 7.39 30.78
C ASN A 74 -6.92 8.28 30.97
N GLN A 75 -7.40 8.92 29.90
CA GLN A 75 -8.63 9.72 29.91
C GLN A 75 -9.88 8.90 29.58
N LEU A 76 -9.70 7.64 29.16
CA LEU A 76 -10.77 6.66 28.94
C LEU A 76 -10.45 5.39 29.72
N GLU A 77 -11.45 4.84 30.42
CA GLU A 77 -11.31 3.59 31.18
C GLU A 77 -10.99 2.37 30.30
N ARG A 78 -11.42 2.42 29.03
CA ARG A 78 -11.15 1.37 28.04
C ARG A 78 -11.00 1.96 26.65
N TYR A 79 -10.35 1.19 25.79
CA TYR A 79 -10.19 1.56 24.39
C TYR A 79 -11.50 1.35 23.62
N TYR A 80 -11.93 2.40 22.92
CA TYR A 80 -13.07 2.35 21.99
C TYR A 80 -12.59 2.42 20.55
N LYS A 81 -13.23 1.65 19.67
CA LYS A 81 -12.92 1.64 18.23
C LYS A 81 -14.19 1.52 17.40
N LEU A 82 -14.41 2.51 16.55
CA LEU A 82 -15.49 2.55 15.57
C LEU A 82 -15.13 1.73 14.34
N ALA A 83 -16.12 1.07 13.74
CA ALA A 83 -15.91 0.27 12.54
C ALA A 83 -15.77 1.19 11.33
N VAL A 84 -14.61 1.15 10.66
CA VAL A 84 -14.39 1.86 9.40
C VAL A 84 -14.98 1.01 8.26
N PRO A 85 -15.92 1.54 7.46
CA PRO A 85 -16.48 0.80 6.34
C PRO A 85 -15.37 0.44 5.35
N LYS A 86 -15.28 -0.84 5.01
CA LYS A 86 -14.35 -1.34 4.00
C LYS A 86 -14.90 -0.99 2.62
N ASP A 87 -14.01 -0.74 1.66
CA ASP A 87 -14.45 -0.73 0.27
C ASP A 87 -14.82 -2.16 -0.11
N THR A 88 -16.11 -2.41 -0.29
CA THR A 88 -16.60 -3.65 -0.92
C THR A 88 -16.69 -3.49 -2.43
N GLN A 89 -16.21 -2.36 -2.98
CA GLN A 89 -16.04 -2.25 -4.42
C GLN A 89 -14.91 -3.19 -4.84
N VAL A 90 -15.30 -4.42 -5.18
CA VAL A 90 -14.69 -5.11 -6.31
C VAL A 90 -14.87 -4.12 -7.44
N VAL A 91 -13.81 -3.39 -7.78
CA VAL A 91 -13.76 -2.66 -9.04
C VAL A 91 -13.78 -3.75 -10.08
N SER A 92 -14.97 -4.20 -10.47
CA SER A 92 -15.17 -4.85 -11.75
C SER A 92 -14.96 -3.74 -12.78
N SER A 93 -13.71 -3.36 -12.98
CA SER A 93 -13.31 -2.76 -14.24
C SER A 93 -13.81 -3.73 -15.29
N GLU A 94 -14.66 -3.26 -16.20
CA GLU A 94 -14.87 -3.98 -17.47
C GLU A 94 -13.48 -4.35 -17.95
N SER A 95 -13.18 -5.65 -17.93
CA SER A 95 -11.88 -6.14 -18.31
C SER A 95 -11.80 -6.01 -19.82
N THR A 96 -11.50 -4.81 -20.30
CA THR A 96 -10.99 -4.66 -21.66
C THR A 96 -9.82 -5.62 -21.74
N LEU A 97 -9.88 -6.58 -22.67
CA LEU A 97 -8.74 -7.44 -22.94
C LEU A 97 -7.62 -6.51 -23.38
N LEU A 98 -6.66 -6.25 -22.49
CA LEU A 98 -5.47 -5.52 -22.88
C LEU A 98 -4.70 -6.40 -23.86
N ASP A 99 -4.35 -5.83 -25.01
CA ASP A 99 -3.38 -6.46 -25.89
C ASP A 99 -1.98 -6.28 -25.29
N LEU A 100 -1.47 -7.35 -24.69
CA LEU A 100 -0.17 -7.37 -24.03
C LEU A 100 0.96 -7.81 -24.96
N THR A 101 0.66 -8.11 -26.24
CA THR A 101 1.68 -8.48 -27.22
C THR A 101 2.69 -7.36 -27.46
N VAL A 102 2.29 -6.10 -27.24
CA VAL A 102 3.17 -4.93 -27.29
C VAL A 102 4.37 -5.03 -26.33
N LEU A 103 4.27 -5.78 -25.22
CA LEU A 103 5.37 -5.97 -24.27
C LEU A 103 6.52 -6.81 -24.83
N TRP A 104 6.29 -7.57 -25.91
CA TRP A 104 7.32 -8.35 -26.59
C TRP A 104 8.06 -7.57 -27.69
N GLN A 105 7.63 -6.34 -27.99
CA GLN A 105 8.27 -5.46 -28.96
C GLN A 105 9.42 -4.65 -28.31
N GLU A 106 10.29 -4.05 -29.12
CA GLU A 106 11.32 -3.14 -28.61
C GLU A 106 10.68 -1.92 -27.90
N SER A 107 11.29 -1.48 -26.80
CA SER A 107 10.81 -0.36 -26.00
C SER A 107 11.96 0.61 -25.75
N GLN A 108 11.60 1.90 -25.65
CA GLN A 108 12.52 2.95 -25.21
C GLN A 108 12.95 2.79 -23.75
N VAL A 109 12.22 1.97 -22.98
CA VAL A 109 12.47 1.64 -21.57
C VAL A 109 12.63 0.12 -21.43
N PRO A 110 13.79 -0.44 -21.82
CA PRO A 110 14.00 -1.89 -21.91
C PRO A 110 13.86 -2.60 -20.55
N ASN A 111 14.34 -1.99 -19.46
CA ASN A 111 14.22 -2.58 -18.12
C ASN A 111 12.77 -2.59 -17.64
N GLY A 112 12.07 -1.46 -17.81
CA GLY A 112 10.65 -1.36 -17.48
C GLY A 112 9.80 -2.38 -18.24
N ARG A 113 10.13 -2.63 -19.51
CA ARG A 113 9.50 -3.68 -20.32
C ARG A 113 9.78 -5.07 -19.77
N LEU A 114 11.03 -5.41 -19.44
CA LEU A 114 11.38 -6.71 -18.85
C LEU A 114 10.68 -6.92 -17.50
N ILE A 115 10.61 -5.89 -16.66
CA ILE A 115 9.88 -5.94 -15.38
C ILE A 115 8.41 -6.28 -15.63
N ALA A 116 7.76 -5.59 -16.58
CA ALA A 116 6.37 -5.85 -16.92
C ALA A 116 6.16 -7.30 -17.42
N LEU A 117 7.05 -7.79 -18.29
CA LEU A 117 7.03 -9.18 -18.77
C LEU A 117 7.18 -10.19 -17.63
N LEU A 118 8.11 -9.97 -16.70
CA LEU A 118 8.30 -10.87 -15.56
C LEU A 118 7.08 -10.87 -14.65
N ILE A 119 6.51 -9.71 -14.32
CA ILE A 119 5.28 -9.64 -13.51
C ILE A 119 4.15 -10.40 -14.20
N LEU A 120 3.98 -10.21 -15.51
CA LEU A 120 2.91 -10.81 -16.28
C LEU A 120 3.03 -12.34 -16.37
N GLU A 121 4.21 -12.84 -16.72
CA GLU A 121 4.43 -14.28 -16.96
C GLU A 121 4.59 -15.07 -15.65
N THR A 122 5.20 -14.48 -14.63
CA THR A 122 5.58 -15.20 -13.40
C THR A 122 4.73 -14.86 -12.18
N GLY A 123 3.92 -13.79 -12.25
CA GLY A 123 3.13 -13.30 -11.12
C GLY A 123 3.97 -12.74 -9.97
N LEU A 124 5.22 -12.36 -10.24
CA LEU A 124 6.09 -11.79 -9.23
C LEU A 124 5.62 -10.41 -8.78
N LEU A 125 5.78 -10.15 -7.49
CA LEU A 125 5.55 -8.80 -6.96
C LEU A 125 6.78 -7.91 -7.24
N PRO A 126 6.60 -6.59 -7.41
CA PRO A 126 7.73 -5.67 -7.57
C PRO A 126 8.77 -5.78 -6.45
N SER A 127 8.31 -5.98 -5.20
CA SER A 127 9.20 -6.20 -4.04
C SER A 127 10.01 -7.49 -4.13
N GLU A 128 9.46 -8.53 -4.77
CA GLU A 128 10.17 -9.79 -4.99
C GLU A 128 11.21 -9.62 -6.10
N LEU A 129 10.83 -9.00 -7.22
CA LEU A 129 11.75 -8.73 -8.35
C LEU A 129 12.99 -7.96 -7.93
N LEU A 130 12.84 -6.99 -7.03
CA LEU A 130 13.95 -6.25 -6.46
C LEU A 130 14.94 -7.15 -5.70
N ALA A 131 14.44 -8.11 -4.95
CA ALA A 131 15.30 -8.96 -4.13
C ALA A 131 16.03 -10.05 -4.93
N ILE A 132 15.63 -10.30 -6.18
CA ILE A 132 16.18 -11.39 -7.00
C ILE A 132 17.62 -11.11 -7.39
N LYS A 133 18.49 -12.07 -7.08
CA LYS A 133 19.90 -12.04 -7.48
C LYS A 133 20.11 -12.88 -8.73
N ARG A 134 21.19 -12.59 -9.45
CA ARG A 134 21.56 -13.36 -10.65
C ARG A 134 21.66 -14.87 -10.36
N LYS A 135 22.26 -15.22 -9.22
CA LYS A 135 22.41 -16.62 -8.76
C LYS A 135 21.10 -17.36 -8.51
N ASP A 136 20.00 -16.63 -8.33
CA ASP A 136 18.68 -17.23 -8.09
C ASP A 136 18.01 -17.66 -9.40
N ILE A 137 18.60 -17.30 -10.55
CA ILE A 137 18.12 -17.59 -11.90
C ILE A 137 19.06 -18.61 -12.55
N GLN A 138 18.51 -19.77 -12.89
CA GLN A 138 19.21 -20.86 -13.57
C GLN A 138 18.66 -20.95 -14.98
N LEU A 139 19.27 -20.23 -15.92
CA LEU A 139 18.78 -20.10 -17.30
C LEU A 139 18.82 -21.43 -18.06
N GLU A 140 19.75 -22.32 -17.73
CA GLU A 140 19.91 -23.64 -18.33
C GLU A 140 18.72 -24.55 -17.99
N PHE A 141 18.24 -24.45 -16.74
CA PHE A 141 17.10 -25.22 -16.25
C PHE A 141 15.77 -24.45 -16.41
N GLN A 142 15.83 -23.21 -16.90
CA GLN A 142 14.70 -22.30 -17.05
C GLN A 142 13.94 -22.12 -15.72
N ILE A 143 14.69 -21.95 -14.62
CA ILE A 143 14.15 -21.90 -13.27
C ILE A 143 14.60 -20.61 -12.57
N MET A 144 13.69 -20.02 -11.81
CA MET A 144 13.95 -18.91 -10.91
C MET A 144 13.52 -19.25 -9.49
N SER A 145 14.41 -19.06 -8.52
CA SER A 145 14.12 -19.22 -7.09
C SER A 145 13.74 -17.88 -6.48
N VAL A 146 12.65 -17.83 -5.72
CA VAL A 146 12.16 -16.62 -5.06
C VAL A 146 11.96 -16.92 -3.60
N GLU A 147 12.55 -16.10 -2.73
CA GLU A 147 12.44 -16.24 -1.28
C GLU A 147 11.79 -15.00 -0.66
N LYS A 148 10.79 -15.22 0.18
CA LYS A 148 10.11 -14.16 0.91
C LYS A 148 9.70 -14.65 2.30
N ALA A 149 10.07 -13.90 3.33
CA ALA A 149 9.74 -14.21 4.74
C ALA A 149 10.04 -15.67 5.15
N GLY A 150 11.16 -16.23 4.67
CA GLY A 150 11.60 -17.60 4.97
C GLY A 150 10.91 -18.70 4.15
N GLN A 151 10.00 -18.35 3.25
CA GLN A 151 9.40 -19.28 2.30
C GLN A 151 10.07 -19.14 0.93
N ARG A 152 10.51 -20.27 0.37
CA ARG A 152 11.12 -20.34 -0.96
C ARG A 152 10.19 -21.05 -1.93
N ARG A 153 9.97 -20.46 -3.10
CA ARG A 153 9.27 -21.07 -4.23
C ARG A 153 10.13 -21.09 -5.47
N ILE A 154 9.85 -22.05 -6.34
CA ILE A 154 10.50 -22.21 -7.64
C ILE A 154 9.50 -21.84 -8.72
N ILE A 155 9.91 -20.96 -9.63
CA ILE A 155 9.14 -20.51 -10.78
C ILE A 155 9.79 -21.10 -12.04
N GLN A 156 8.99 -21.77 -12.86
CA GLN A 156 9.40 -22.18 -14.19
C GLN A 156 9.31 -20.97 -15.14
N LEU A 157 10.40 -20.70 -15.87
CA LEU A 157 10.47 -19.65 -16.86
C LEU A 157 10.14 -20.21 -18.24
N SER A 158 9.44 -19.42 -19.06
CA SER A 158 9.27 -19.73 -20.49
C SER A 158 10.58 -19.48 -21.25
N SER A 159 10.77 -20.17 -22.36
CA SER A 159 11.95 -19.96 -23.22
C SER A 159 12.07 -18.50 -23.69
N ALA A 160 10.94 -17.86 -23.98
CA ALA A 160 10.87 -16.46 -24.37
C ALA A 160 11.41 -15.53 -23.28
N ILE A 161 11.04 -15.74 -22.00
CA ILE A 161 11.59 -14.98 -20.87
C ILE A 161 13.08 -15.27 -20.68
N VAL A 162 13.52 -16.51 -20.87
CA VAL A 162 14.94 -16.87 -20.78
C VAL A 162 15.76 -16.12 -21.83
N ASP A 163 15.27 -16.03 -23.07
CA ASP A 163 15.92 -15.30 -24.14
C ASP A 163 15.98 -13.80 -23.85
N GLU A 164 14.94 -13.22 -23.26
CA GLU A 164 14.96 -11.84 -22.78
C GLU A 164 15.97 -11.65 -21.65
N LEU A 165 16.00 -12.53 -20.63
CA LEU A 165 16.93 -12.47 -19.51
C LEU A 165 18.40 -12.61 -19.94
N ARG A 166 18.69 -13.29 -21.05
CA ARG A 166 20.05 -13.38 -21.62
C ARG A 166 20.56 -12.04 -22.13
N LYS A 167 19.67 -11.12 -22.53
CA LYS A 167 20.02 -9.79 -23.04
C LYS A 167 20.45 -8.83 -21.92
N TYR A 168 20.18 -9.17 -20.66
CA TYR A 168 20.50 -8.35 -19.49
C TYR A 168 21.50 -9.06 -18.58
N PRO A 169 22.80 -9.02 -18.92
CA PRO A 169 23.83 -9.51 -18.02
C PRO A 169 23.86 -8.65 -16.75
N SER A 170 23.78 -9.30 -15.61
CA SER A 170 23.94 -8.67 -14.30
C SER A 170 24.83 -9.55 -13.43
N GLU A 171 25.69 -8.91 -12.65
CA GLU A 171 26.64 -9.56 -11.74
C GLU A 171 25.99 -9.90 -10.39
N THR A 172 25.11 -9.02 -9.86
CA THR A 172 24.59 -9.18 -8.50
C THR A 172 23.06 -9.29 -8.45
N TYR A 173 22.33 -8.22 -8.81
CA TYR A 173 20.86 -8.18 -8.75
C TYR A 173 20.27 -8.14 -10.16
N LEU A 174 19.16 -8.82 -10.39
CA LEU A 174 18.54 -8.84 -11.73
C LEU A 174 18.32 -7.42 -12.28
N PHE A 175 17.97 -6.47 -11.42
CA PHE A 175 17.91 -5.04 -11.74
C PHE A 175 18.84 -4.25 -10.82
N GLU A 176 19.91 -3.68 -11.39
CA GLU A 176 20.91 -2.90 -10.64
C GLU A 176 21.20 -1.54 -11.28
N LYS A 177 21.58 -0.56 -10.44
CA LYS A 177 22.13 0.73 -10.88
C LYS A 177 23.47 0.95 -10.20
N LYS A 178 24.57 0.89 -10.97
CA LYS A 178 25.96 1.00 -10.48
C LYS A 178 26.29 -0.02 -9.36
N GLY A 179 25.86 -1.28 -9.52
CA GLY A 179 26.12 -2.35 -8.55
C GLY A 179 25.28 -2.31 -7.26
N ASN A 180 24.36 -1.34 -7.14
CA ASN A 180 23.42 -1.26 -6.02
C ASN A 180 22.01 -1.61 -6.48
N LEU A 181 21.23 -2.16 -5.55
CA LEU A 181 19.81 -2.43 -5.73
C LEU A 181 19.08 -1.14 -6.13
N ILE A 182 18.26 -1.21 -7.18
CA ILE A 182 17.40 -0.09 -7.55
C ILE A 182 16.29 0.03 -6.50
N LEU A 183 16.24 1.14 -5.76
CA LEU A 183 15.21 1.37 -4.75
C LEU A 183 14.06 2.22 -5.31
N GLY A 184 12.82 1.78 -5.09
CA GLY A 184 11.61 2.59 -5.33
C GLY A 184 11.39 2.97 -6.80
N ASN A 185 11.12 4.25 -7.06
CA ASN A 185 10.70 4.77 -8.37
C ASN A 185 11.73 4.55 -9.49
N GLY A 186 13.01 4.35 -9.16
CA GLY A 186 14.07 4.17 -10.15
C GLY A 186 13.99 2.88 -10.96
N LEU A 187 13.08 1.95 -10.64
CA LEU A 187 12.89 0.69 -11.35
C LEU A 187 12.38 0.88 -12.79
N PHE A 188 11.59 1.93 -13.01
CA PHE A 188 10.94 2.18 -14.30
C PHE A 188 11.57 3.35 -15.06
N ASP A 189 12.57 4.02 -14.47
CA ASP A 189 13.15 5.27 -14.97
C ASP A 189 14.29 5.09 -15.99
N ASN A 190 14.54 3.87 -16.49
CA ASN A 190 15.61 3.57 -17.47
C ASN A 190 15.18 2.59 -18.57
#